data_AF-A0A444IY01-F1
#
_entry.id   AF-A0A444IY01-F1
#
_cell.length_a   1.000
_cell.length_b   1.000
_cell.length_c   1.000
_cell.angle_alpha   90.00
_cell.angle_beta   90.00
_cell.angle_gamma   90.00
#
_symmetry.space_group_name_H-M   'P 1'
#
loop_
_entity.id
_entity.type
_entity.pdbx_description
1 polymer ?
#
loop_
_entity_poly.entity_id
_entity_poly.type
_entity_poly.pdbx_seq_one_letter_code
_entity_poly.pdbx_strand_id
1 'polypeptide(L)'
;MAKKIKKILEEKNGYEVLLTRDGDVSLALEERTAIANTKEADLFLSIHVNAHPEETIRGVETFYLNLATHTEAMRVAALENATSTHNMSEMQDILSELMQNEKINESSQLAEFVQHNMITGLKKTK
;
A
#
# COMPACT_ATOMS: atom_id res chain seq x y z
N MET A 1 10.43 -9.96 1.47
CA MET A 1 10.11 -9.37 0.15
C MET A 1 10.66 -7.96 -0.01
N ALA A 2 10.28 -7.02 0.88
CA ALA A 2 10.69 -5.61 0.82
C ALA A 2 12.20 -5.37 0.63
N LYS A 3 13.08 -6.08 1.39
CA LYS A 3 14.55 -5.98 1.22
C LYS A 3 15.04 -6.28 -0.20
N LYS A 4 14.40 -7.23 -0.89
CA LYS A 4 14.73 -7.58 -2.28
C LYS A 4 14.28 -6.50 -3.26
N ILE A 5 13.09 -5.92 -3.04
CA ILE A 5 12.58 -4.81 -3.84
C ILE A 5 13.48 -3.59 -3.68
N LYS A 6 13.83 -3.24 -2.44
CA LYS A 6 14.81 -2.18 -2.10
C LYS A 6 16.09 -2.35 -2.90
N LYS A 7 16.74 -3.50 -2.79
CA LYS A 7 17.98 -3.79 -3.51
C LYS A 7 17.85 -3.57 -5.02
N ILE A 8 16.77 -4.05 -5.64
CA ILE A 8 16.55 -3.92 -7.08
C ILE A 8 16.35 -2.45 -7.49
N LEU A 9 15.55 -1.70 -6.73
CA LEU A 9 15.27 -0.28 -7.00
C LEU A 9 16.53 0.59 -6.84
N GLU A 10 17.34 0.33 -5.81
CA GLU A 10 18.61 1.02 -5.58
C GLU A 10 19.62 0.68 -6.70
N GLU A 11 19.81 -0.60 -7.01
CA GLU A 11 20.85 -1.04 -7.96
C GLU A 11 20.52 -0.75 -9.42
N LYS A 12 19.25 -0.87 -9.83
CA LYS A 12 18.86 -0.78 -11.25
C LYS A 12 18.33 0.59 -11.65
N ASN A 13 17.77 1.32 -10.70
CA ASN A 13 17.03 2.54 -11.01
C ASN A 13 17.56 3.77 -10.26
N GLY A 14 18.51 3.60 -9.33
CA GLY A 14 19.12 4.71 -8.59
C GLY A 14 18.16 5.41 -7.63
N TYR A 15 17.07 4.76 -7.24
CA TYR A 15 16.13 5.32 -6.26
C TYR A 15 16.71 5.23 -4.85
N GLU A 16 16.48 6.26 -4.03
CA GLU A 16 16.67 6.17 -2.59
C GLU A 16 15.49 5.41 -1.96
N VAL A 17 15.77 4.29 -1.29
CA VAL A 17 14.72 3.45 -0.70
C VAL A 17 14.88 3.35 0.80
N LEU A 18 13.90 3.90 1.52
CA LEU A 18 13.79 3.81 2.96
C LEU A 18 12.81 2.69 3.33
N LEU A 19 13.21 1.83 4.26
CA LEU A 19 12.31 0.83 4.84
C LEU A 19 11.71 1.42 6.13
N THR A 20 10.41 1.24 6.34
CA THR A 20 9.77 1.57 7.62
C THR A 20 10.32 0.71 8.76
N ARG A 21 10.76 -0.52 8.45
CA ARG A 21 11.48 -1.43 9.37
C ARG A 21 12.47 -2.31 8.62
N ASP A 22 13.56 -2.68 9.26
CA ASP A 22 14.59 -3.59 8.73
C ASP A 22 14.70 -4.91 9.52
N GLY A 23 14.00 -5.03 10.65
CA GLY A 23 13.90 -6.21 11.49
C GLY A 23 12.47 -6.74 11.68
N ASP A 24 12.35 -7.77 12.50
CA ASP A 24 11.07 -8.35 12.90
C ASP A 24 10.51 -7.60 14.12
N VAL A 25 10.06 -6.38 13.86
CA VAL A 25 9.47 -5.48 14.86
C VAL A 25 8.10 -5.03 14.39
N SER A 26 7.17 -4.91 15.34
CA SER A 26 5.86 -4.33 15.07
C SER A 26 5.95 -2.81 15.08
N LEU A 27 5.32 -2.17 14.10
CA LEU A 27 5.13 -0.73 14.03
C LEU A 27 3.65 -0.44 13.87
N ALA A 28 3.15 0.52 14.64
CA ALA A 28 1.81 1.03 14.49
C ALA A 28 1.64 1.67 13.10
N LEU A 29 0.41 1.74 12.62
CA LEU A 29 0.13 2.22 11.26
C LEU A 29 0.51 3.69 11.09
N GLU A 30 0.23 4.50 12.10
CA GLU A 30 0.59 5.93 12.15
C GLU A 30 2.10 6.14 12.12
N GLU A 31 2.86 5.26 12.77
CA GLU A 31 4.33 5.33 12.74
C GLU A 31 4.88 5.10 11.33
N ARG A 32 4.26 4.20 10.55
CA ARG A 32 4.69 3.88 9.18
C ARG A 32 4.53 5.08 8.25
N THR A 33 3.38 5.75 8.33
CA THR A 33 3.09 6.93 7.51
C THR A 33 3.86 8.16 8.00
N ALA A 34 4.05 8.30 9.32
CA ALA A 34 4.88 9.35 9.90
C ALA A 34 6.34 9.29 9.41
N ILE A 35 6.92 8.09 9.26
CA ILE A 35 8.26 7.92 8.69
C ILE A 35 8.31 8.48 7.27
N ALA A 36 7.34 8.15 6.41
CA ALA A 36 7.30 8.63 5.04
C ALA A 36 7.16 10.16 4.97
N ASN A 37 6.26 10.74 5.76
CA ASN A 37 6.04 12.19 5.82
C ASN A 37 7.26 12.94 6.36
N THR A 38 7.90 12.43 7.43
CA THR A 38 9.09 13.05 8.03
C THR A 38 10.30 13.01 7.12
N LYS A 39 10.36 12.01 6.24
CA LYS A 39 11.42 11.85 5.24
C LYS A 39 11.08 12.50 3.90
N GLU A 40 9.95 13.21 3.84
CA GLU A 40 9.46 13.86 2.62
C GLU A 40 9.46 12.91 1.42
N ALA A 41 9.07 11.65 1.64
CA ALA A 41 9.12 10.62 0.62
C ALA A 41 8.13 10.92 -0.51
N ASP A 42 8.60 10.82 -1.77
CA ASP A 42 7.75 11.02 -2.96
C ASP A 42 6.70 9.91 -3.14
N LEU A 43 7.00 8.70 -2.64
CA LEU A 43 6.16 7.52 -2.79
C LEU A 43 6.20 6.65 -1.53
N PHE A 44 5.01 6.23 -1.09
CA PHE A 44 4.85 5.22 -0.05
C PHE A 44 4.31 3.92 -0.63
N LEU A 45 5.03 2.80 -0.41
CA LEU A 45 4.63 1.46 -0.84
C LEU A 45 4.50 0.53 0.38
N SER A 46 3.27 0.11 0.68
CA SER A 46 3.03 -0.94 1.67
C SER A 46 2.97 -2.31 1.01
N ILE A 47 3.71 -3.29 1.54
CA ILE A 47 3.82 -4.63 0.97
C ILE A 47 3.23 -5.64 1.95
N HIS A 48 2.16 -6.30 1.54
CA HIS A 48 1.40 -7.25 2.36
C HIS A 48 1.35 -8.63 1.69
N VAL A 49 1.17 -9.66 2.53
CA VAL A 49 0.76 -10.99 2.09
C VAL A 49 -0.57 -11.25 2.76
N ASN A 50 -1.64 -11.11 2.00
CA ASN A 50 -3.00 -11.26 2.53
C ASN A 50 -3.32 -12.73 2.80
N ALA A 51 -4.34 -12.95 3.63
CA ALA A 51 -4.92 -14.26 3.90
C ALA A 51 -6.42 -14.21 3.67
N HIS A 52 -6.97 -15.31 3.16
CA HIS A 52 -8.41 -15.49 2.97
C HIS A 52 -8.85 -16.80 3.64
N PRO A 53 -10.05 -16.87 4.27
CA PRO A 53 -10.55 -18.09 4.89
C PRO A 53 -10.67 -19.28 3.92
N GLU A 54 -10.90 -18.99 2.64
CA GLU A 54 -10.93 -19.99 1.57
C GLU A 54 -9.55 -20.16 0.94
N GLU A 55 -8.96 -21.35 1.09
CA GLU A 55 -7.59 -21.67 0.65
C GLU A 55 -7.41 -21.69 -0.88
N THR A 56 -8.49 -21.77 -1.63
CA THR A 56 -8.47 -21.80 -3.11
C THR A 56 -8.16 -20.42 -3.70
N ILE A 57 -8.42 -19.34 -2.94
CA ILE A 57 -8.28 -17.97 -3.41
C ILE A 57 -6.79 -17.58 -3.41
N ARG A 58 -6.32 -17.18 -4.58
CA ARG A 58 -4.94 -16.75 -4.81
C ARG A 58 -4.91 -15.69 -5.89
N GLY A 59 -3.96 -14.77 -5.77
CA GLY A 59 -3.80 -13.68 -6.72
C GLY A 59 -2.87 -12.61 -6.18
N VAL A 60 -2.85 -11.50 -6.91
CA VAL A 60 -2.18 -10.27 -6.50
C VAL A 60 -3.18 -9.14 -6.65
N GLU A 61 -3.16 -8.23 -5.70
CA GLU A 61 -4.05 -7.09 -5.63
C GLU A 61 -3.22 -5.88 -5.28
N THR A 62 -3.54 -4.75 -5.90
CA THR A 62 -2.88 -3.48 -5.66
C THR A 62 -3.96 -2.50 -5.20
N PHE A 63 -3.80 -2.00 -3.98
CA PHE A 63 -4.72 -1.06 -3.38
C PHE A 63 -4.10 0.33 -3.37
N TYR A 64 -4.93 1.33 -3.59
CA TYR A 64 -4.63 2.73 -3.34
C TYR A 64 -5.77 3.32 -2.53
N LEU A 65 -5.57 4.52 -1.99
CA LEU A 65 -6.63 5.21 -1.29
C LEU A 65 -7.73 5.60 -2.28
N ASN A 66 -8.83 4.84 -2.27
CA ASN A 66 -10.04 5.16 -3.01
C ASN A 66 -11.23 5.10 -2.06
N LEU A 67 -11.91 6.24 -1.86
CA LEU A 67 -13.13 6.31 -1.06
C LEU A 67 -14.36 5.76 -1.80
N ALA A 68 -14.23 5.37 -3.07
CA ALA A 68 -15.32 4.80 -3.87
C ALA A 68 -15.53 3.29 -3.63
N THR A 69 -16.58 3.00 -2.86
CA THR A 69 -17.65 2.01 -3.16
C THR A 69 -17.36 0.50 -3.22
N HIS A 70 -16.14 0.01 -2.94
CA HIS A 70 -15.91 -1.44 -2.89
C HIS A 70 -15.85 -1.97 -1.44
N THR A 71 -16.90 -2.70 -1.03
CA THR A 71 -17.02 -3.38 0.27
C THR A 71 -15.79 -4.21 0.62
N GLU A 72 -15.18 -4.83 -0.39
CA GLU A 72 -13.99 -5.67 -0.21
C GLU A 72 -12.72 -4.85 0.09
N ALA A 73 -12.53 -3.72 -0.60
CA ALA A 73 -11.44 -2.80 -0.30
C ALA A 73 -11.59 -2.21 1.11
N MET A 74 -12.82 -1.87 1.51
CA MET A 74 -13.12 -1.45 2.88
C MET A 74 -12.85 -2.56 3.90
N ARG A 75 -13.18 -3.81 3.59
CA ARG A 75 -12.90 -4.96 4.47
C ARG A 75 -11.41 -5.15 4.69
N VAL A 76 -10.62 -5.11 3.61
CA VAL A 76 -9.15 -5.23 3.69
C VAL A 76 -8.56 -4.05 4.44
N ALA A 77 -8.99 -2.83 4.13
CA ALA A 77 -8.57 -1.64 4.87
C ALA A 77 -8.91 -1.74 6.34
N ALA A 78 -10.12 -2.20 6.71
CA ALA A 78 -10.51 -2.37 8.11
C ALA A 78 -9.69 -3.45 8.83
N LEU A 79 -9.35 -4.55 8.16
CA LEU A 79 -8.50 -5.60 8.73
C LEU A 79 -7.06 -5.13 8.93
N GLU A 80 -6.51 -4.40 7.96
CA GLU A 80 -5.18 -3.80 8.06
C GLU A 80 -5.17 -2.67 9.09
N ASN A 81 -6.26 -1.90 9.20
CA ASN A 81 -6.42 -0.75 10.11
C ASN A 81 -6.94 -1.10 11.52
N ALA A 82 -7.25 -2.37 11.80
CA ALA A 82 -7.91 -2.81 13.04
C ALA A 82 -7.11 -2.53 14.33
N THR A 83 -5.88 -2.02 14.22
CA THR A 83 -5.01 -1.65 15.35
C THR A 83 -5.06 -0.16 15.71
N SER A 84 -5.73 0.70 14.93
CA SER A 84 -5.82 2.15 15.19
C SER A 84 -7.20 2.58 15.70
N THR A 85 -7.31 2.93 16.98
CA THR A 85 -8.55 3.40 17.64
C THR A 85 -8.70 4.93 17.56
N HIS A 86 -8.67 5.53 16.37
CA HIS A 86 -8.89 6.98 16.20
C HIS A 86 -10.19 7.32 15.45
N ASN A 87 -10.75 8.48 15.77
CA ASN A 87 -12.11 8.92 15.44
C ASN A 87 -12.37 8.90 13.92
N MET A 88 -13.33 8.08 13.50
CA MET A 88 -13.82 7.94 12.12
C MET A 88 -14.12 9.29 11.42
N SER A 89 -14.56 10.29 12.19
CA SER A 89 -14.91 11.63 11.70
C SER A 89 -13.69 12.46 11.25
N GLU A 90 -12.60 12.47 12.03
CA GLU A 90 -11.38 13.21 11.66
C GLU A 90 -10.69 12.58 10.45
N MET A 91 -10.79 11.25 10.34
CA MET A 91 -10.37 10.52 9.15
C MET A 91 -11.22 10.92 7.95
N GLN A 92 -12.55 11.04 8.06
CA GLN A 92 -13.41 11.48 6.95
C GLN A 92 -13.04 12.87 6.41
N ASP A 93 -12.68 13.82 7.28
CA ASP A 93 -12.37 15.20 6.87
C ASP A 93 -11.01 15.28 6.16
N ILE A 94 -9.96 14.67 6.73
CA ILE A 94 -8.64 14.56 6.10
C ILE A 94 -8.74 13.81 4.77
N LEU A 95 -9.52 12.72 4.73
CA LEU A 95 -9.76 11.95 3.52
C LEU A 95 -10.48 12.79 2.45
N SER A 96 -11.43 13.65 2.83
CA SER A 96 -12.13 14.54 1.89
C SER A 96 -11.21 15.61 1.31
N GLU A 97 -10.23 16.09 2.08
CA GLU A 97 -9.21 17.03 1.62
C GLU A 97 -8.18 16.34 0.70
N LEU A 98 -7.80 15.10 1.00
CA LEU A 98 -6.98 14.25 0.14
C LEU A 98 -7.71 13.87 -1.17
N MET A 99 -9.04 13.73 -1.15
CA MET A 99 -9.86 13.45 -2.34
C MET A 99 -9.85 14.56 -3.38
N GLN A 100 -9.57 15.80 -2.98
CA GLN A 100 -9.41 16.91 -3.92
C GLN A 100 -7.97 17.03 -4.45
N ASN A 101 -7.07 16.18 -3.99
CA ASN A 101 -5.64 16.30 -4.26
C ASN A 101 -5.20 15.36 -5.41
N GLU A 102 -4.30 15.87 -6.26
CA GLU A 102 -3.68 15.16 -7.38
C GLU A 102 -3.07 13.80 -6.96
N LYS A 103 -2.71 13.66 -5.68
CA LYS A 103 -2.14 12.44 -5.10
C LYS A 103 -3.01 11.18 -5.25
N ILE A 104 -4.34 11.29 -5.20
CA ILE A 104 -5.20 10.11 -5.43
C ILE A 104 -5.13 9.67 -6.89
N ASN A 105 -5.13 10.62 -7.83
CA ASN A 105 -5.05 10.31 -9.26
C ASN A 105 -3.69 9.68 -9.61
N GLU A 106 -2.58 10.25 -9.11
CA GLU A 106 -1.23 9.66 -9.26
C GLU A 106 -1.17 8.24 -8.69
N SER A 107 -1.74 8.03 -7.49
CA SER A 107 -1.80 6.71 -6.85
C SER A 107 -2.62 5.71 -7.64
N SER A 108 -3.76 6.13 -8.22
CA SER A 108 -4.60 5.28 -9.07
C SER A 108 -3.84 4.84 -10.32
N GLN A 109 -3.19 5.77 -11.03
CA GLN A 109 -2.43 5.46 -12.23
C GLN A 109 -1.27 4.50 -11.94
N LEU A 110 -0.55 4.73 -10.85
CA LEU A 110 0.52 3.84 -10.42
C LEU A 110 -0.03 2.45 -10.05
N ALA A 111 -1.14 2.39 -9.31
CA ALA A 111 -1.75 1.12 -8.91
C ALA A 111 -2.20 0.29 -10.11
N GLU A 112 -2.83 0.92 -11.11
CA GLU A 112 -3.21 0.26 -12.36
C GLU A 112 -1.99 -0.27 -13.12
N PHE A 113 -0.93 0.54 -13.25
CA PHE A 113 0.31 0.14 -13.90
C PHE A 113 0.96 -1.06 -13.20
N VAL A 114 1.09 -1.00 -11.87
CA VAL A 114 1.65 -2.09 -11.06
C VAL A 114 0.80 -3.34 -11.20
N GLN A 115 -0.52 -3.24 -11.03
CA GLN A 115 -1.44 -4.37 -11.14
C GLN A 115 -1.35 -5.04 -12.52
N HIS A 116 -1.35 -4.25 -13.59
CA HIS A 116 -1.26 -4.75 -14.96
C HIS A 116 0.05 -5.52 -15.19
N ASN A 117 1.19 -4.96 -14.76
CA ASN A 117 2.49 -5.60 -14.92
C ASN A 117 2.63 -6.86 -14.05
N MET A 118 2.07 -6.85 -12.84
CA MET A 118 2.05 -8.01 -11.96
C MET A 118 1.23 -9.16 -12.56
N ILE A 119 -0.01 -8.90 -13.02
CA ILE A 119 -0.84 -9.92 -13.69
C ILE A 119 -0.16 -10.46 -14.95
N THR A 120 0.41 -9.58 -15.77
CA THR A 120 1.09 -9.98 -17.01
C THR A 120 2.33 -10.82 -16.72
N GLY A 121 3.11 -10.44 -15.70
CA GLY A 121 4.29 -11.19 -15.25
C GLY A 121 3.97 -12.55 -14.62
N LEU A 122 2.78 -12.71 -14.04
CA LEU A 122 2.31 -13.98 -13.49
C LEU A 122 1.94 -15.00 -14.58
N LYS A 123 1.72 -14.58 -15.84
CA LYS A 123 1.47 -15.50 -16.97
C LYS A 123 2.78 -15.98 -17.61
N LYS A 124 3.35 -17.03 -17.02
CA LYS A 124 3.96 -18.20 -17.71
C LYS A 124 4.43 -19.20 -16.65
N THR A 125 3.48 -19.90 -16.03
CA THR A 125 3.77 -21.23 -15.48
C THR A 125 2.73 -22.16 -16.09
N LYS A 126 3.19 -22.91 -17.10
CA LYS A 126 2.47 -24.06 -17.64
C LYS A 126 2.46 -25.16 -16.60
#